data_AF-A0A1H8I0Z4-F1
#
_entry.id   AF-A0A1H8I0Z4-F1
#
_cell.length_a   1.000
_cell.length_b   1.000
_cell.length_c   1.000
_cell.angle_alpha   90.00
_cell.angle_beta   90.00
_cell.angle_gamma   90.00
#
_symmetry.space_group_name_H-M   'P 1'
#
loop_
_entity.id
_entity.type
_entity.pdbx_description
1 polymer ?
#
loop_
_entity_poly.entity_id
_entity_poly.type
_entity_poly.pdbx_seq_one_letter_code
_entity_poly.pdbx_strand_id
1 'polypeptide(L)'
;MRRSTLFILVIMLVLISCSPNEGQTQEQQPDYQKIKEMTLDVLHTPEGKKALQELMAEPEFKQKVIISGSDVEQMVAKSFTDEKTKKEWEKILQQPQVAANLAKATAKEQKQLVKDLMKDPEFQKMMLDLLKDPQFSMHLLQLMKSQQHRKEVMKIMEEALKIPTFQEKLMKLMEQAQKKGGKKGGQGGGEGGGGGEGGGGGGEGGGGAGGSA
;
A
#
# COMPACT_ATOMS: atom_id res chain seq x y z
N MET A 1 -22.31 -48.75 98.30
CA MET A 1 -21.24 -48.61 97.27
C MET A 1 -21.18 -49.74 96.23
N ARG A 2 -21.56 -51.00 96.51
CA ARG A 2 -21.53 -52.10 95.50
C ARG A 2 -22.53 -52.01 94.33
N ARG A 3 -23.61 -51.23 94.45
CA ARG A 3 -24.63 -51.07 93.39
C ARG A 3 -24.27 -50.01 92.34
N SER A 4 -23.48 -48.99 92.70
CA SER A 4 -22.98 -47.98 91.74
C SER A 4 -21.87 -48.51 90.84
N THR A 5 -21.01 -49.39 91.35
CA THR A 5 -19.93 -50.00 90.57
C THR A 5 -20.47 -50.93 89.48
N LEU A 6 -21.63 -51.56 89.72
CA LEU A 6 -22.28 -52.45 88.76
C LEU A 6 -22.95 -51.68 87.61
N PHE A 7 -23.44 -50.46 87.88
CA PHE A 7 -24.06 -49.60 86.86
C PHE A 7 -23.02 -48.95 85.92
N ILE A 8 -21.82 -48.64 86.43
CA ILE A 8 -20.69 -48.13 85.64
C ILE A 8 -20.09 -49.22 84.73
N LEU A 9 -20.09 -50.48 85.17
CA LEU A 9 -19.59 -51.61 84.37
C LEU A 9 -20.53 -52.00 83.21
N VAL A 10 -21.83 -51.76 83.35
CA VAL A 10 -22.83 -51.98 82.29
C VAL A 10 -22.79 -50.89 81.22
N ILE A 11 -22.49 -49.64 81.57
CA ILE A 11 -22.38 -48.52 80.62
C ILE A 11 -21.12 -48.62 79.74
N MET A 12 -20.02 -49.18 80.26
CA MET A 12 -18.80 -49.46 79.48
C MET A 12 -18.96 -50.59 78.45
N LEU A 13 -19.96 -51.48 78.62
CA LEU A 13 -20.21 -52.60 77.72
C LEU A 13 -21.00 -52.20 76.45
N VAL A 14 -21.71 -51.06 76.47
CA VAL A 14 -22.51 -50.60 75.33
C VAL A 14 -21.67 -49.83 74.30
N LEU A 15 -20.54 -49.24 74.70
CA LEU A 15 -19.65 -48.46 73.82
C LEU A 15 -18.72 -49.32 72.94
N ILE A 16 -18.70 -50.65 73.11
CA ILE A 16 -17.91 -51.59 72.28
C ILE A 16 -18.79 -52.24 71.18
N SER A 17 -20.08 -51.91 71.11
CA SER A 17 -21.03 -52.48 70.13
C SER A 17 -21.17 -51.67 68.83
N CYS A 18 -20.07 -51.11 68.34
CA CYS A 18 -19.95 -50.72 66.93
C CYS A 18 -18.69 -51.38 66.36
N SER A 19 -18.71 -52.71 66.27
CA SER A 19 -17.75 -53.47 65.48
C SER A 19 -18.22 -53.50 64.02
N PRO A 20 -17.32 -53.32 63.05
CA PRO A 20 -17.63 -53.38 61.64
C PRO A 20 -18.11 -54.78 61.26
N ASN A 21 -19.21 -54.81 60.52
CA ASN A 21 -19.72 -56.01 59.89
C ASN A 21 -18.66 -56.52 58.90
N GLU A 22 -18.24 -57.77 59.02
CA GLU A 22 -17.47 -58.50 58.00
C GLU A 22 -18.35 -58.68 56.75
N GLY A 23 -18.38 -57.62 55.95
CA GLY A 23 -18.92 -57.58 54.61
C GLY A 23 -17.96 -56.77 53.75
N GLN A 24 -16.89 -57.42 53.28
CA GLN A 24 -16.05 -57.00 52.18
C GLN A 24 -15.75 -55.49 52.09
N THR A 25 -15.05 -54.94 53.07
CA THR A 25 -14.29 -53.70 52.84
C THR A 25 -12.92 -54.10 52.33
N GLN A 26 -12.89 -54.60 51.09
CA GLN A 26 -11.69 -54.43 50.29
C GLN A 26 -11.58 -52.91 50.12
N GLU A 27 -10.55 -52.30 50.71
CA GLU A 27 -10.03 -51.02 50.21
C GLU A 27 -9.49 -51.25 48.78
N GLN A 28 -10.39 -51.58 47.85
CA GLN A 28 -10.20 -51.19 46.48
C GLN A 28 -10.46 -49.70 46.50
N GLN A 29 -9.38 -48.92 46.48
CA GLN A 29 -9.41 -47.60 45.86
C GLN A 29 -10.37 -47.72 44.67
N PRO A 30 -11.42 -46.90 44.57
CA PRO A 30 -12.36 -47.02 43.47
C PRO A 30 -11.54 -47.06 42.20
N ASP A 31 -11.69 -48.16 41.46
CA ASP A 31 -10.77 -48.57 40.41
C ASP A 31 -10.46 -47.35 39.54
N TYR A 32 -9.26 -46.79 39.71
CA TYR A 32 -8.89 -45.50 39.12
C TYR A 32 -9.06 -45.57 37.59
N GLN A 33 -8.95 -46.77 37.01
CA GLN A 33 -9.23 -47.02 35.60
C GLN A 33 -10.72 -46.88 35.29
N LYS A 34 -11.62 -47.42 36.13
CA LYS A 34 -13.07 -47.28 35.95
C LYS A 34 -13.56 -45.84 36.14
N ILE A 35 -13.00 -45.09 37.10
CA ILE A 35 -13.29 -43.66 37.23
C ILE A 35 -12.75 -42.88 36.02
N LYS A 36 -11.56 -43.21 35.54
CA LYS A 36 -10.96 -42.58 34.35
C LYS A 36 -11.79 -42.85 33.10
N GLU A 37 -12.22 -44.08 32.86
CA GLU A 37 -13.06 -44.47 31.73
C GLU A 37 -14.43 -43.78 31.82
N MET A 38 -15.07 -43.79 32.99
CA MET A 38 -16.34 -43.09 33.17
C MET A 38 -16.21 -41.57 32.97
N THR A 39 -15.11 -40.97 33.44
CA THR A 39 -14.86 -39.53 33.24
C THR A 39 -14.58 -39.21 31.77
N LEU A 40 -13.85 -40.09 31.08
CA LEU A 40 -13.57 -39.96 29.65
C LEU A 40 -14.86 -40.09 28.83
N ASP A 41 -15.74 -41.02 29.20
CA ASP A 41 -17.03 -41.20 28.57
C ASP A 41 -17.94 -39.98 28.80
N VAL A 42 -17.99 -39.44 30.02
CA VAL A 42 -18.73 -38.21 30.35
C VAL A 42 -18.21 -37.01 29.56
N LEU A 43 -16.90 -36.88 29.34
CA LEU A 43 -16.34 -35.82 28.49
C LEU A 43 -16.70 -36.00 27.00
N HIS A 44 -16.86 -37.24 26.55
CA HIS A 44 -17.22 -37.54 25.17
C HIS A 44 -18.72 -37.50 24.88
N THR A 45 -19.59 -37.48 25.90
CA THR A 45 -21.04 -37.35 25.70
C THR A 45 -21.41 -36.01 25.07
N PRO A 46 -22.58 -35.91 24.40
CA PRO A 46 -23.10 -34.65 23.89
C PRO A 46 -23.15 -33.55 24.95
N GLU A 47 -23.49 -33.90 26.19
CA GLU A 47 -23.56 -32.98 27.33
C GLU A 47 -22.17 -32.51 27.75
N GLY A 48 -21.18 -33.40 27.83
CA GLY A 48 -19.79 -33.04 28.13
C GLY A 48 -19.18 -32.13 27.06
N LYS A 49 -19.41 -32.43 25.78
CA LYS A 49 -19.00 -31.57 24.65
C LYS A 49 -19.67 -30.21 24.70
N LYS A 50 -20.97 -30.16 25.02
CA LYS A 50 -21.72 -28.91 25.13
C LYS A 50 -21.23 -28.06 26.31
N ALA A 51 -21.00 -28.68 27.47
CA ALA A 51 -20.43 -27.99 28.63
C ALA A 51 -19.02 -27.45 28.33
N LEU A 52 -18.20 -28.20 27.60
CA LEU A 52 -16.89 -27.72 27.15
C LEU A 52 -16.99 -26.57 26.13
N GLN A 53 -17.97 -26.61 25.22
CA GLN A 53 -18.24 -25.51 24.29
C GLN A 53 -18.74 -24.25 25.00
N GLU A 54 -19.60 -24.41 26.01
CA GLU A 54 -20.08 -23.31 26.85
C GLU A 54 -18.91 -22.70 27.64
N LEU A 55 -18.07 -23.52 28.25
CA LEU A 55 -16.85 -23.09 28.92
C LEU A 55 -15.87 -22.40 27.96
N MET A 56 -15.68 -22.93 26.74
CA MET A 56 -14.89 -22.28 25.70
C MET A 56 -15.51 -20.98 25.19
N ALA A 57 -16.80 -20.74 25.38
CA ALA A 57 -17.44 -19.47 25.06
C ALA A 57 -17.16 -18.41 26.14
N GLU A 58 -16.85 -18.82 27.37
CA GLU A 58 -16.58 -17.92 28.50
C GLU A 58 -15.30 -17.09 28.29
N PRO A 59 -15.35 -15.75 28.46
CA PRO A 59 -14.20 -14.86 28.24
C PRO A 59 -13.01 -15.18 29.14
N GLU A 60 -13.27 -15.52 30.40
CA GLU A 60 -12.23 -15.84 31.39
C GLU A 60 -11.50 -17.14 31.05
N PHE A 61 -12.22 -18.12 30.50
CA PHE A 61 -11.63 -19.37 30.07
C PHE A 61 -10.84 -19.18 28.76
N LYS A 62 -11.36 -18.43 27.78
CA LYS A 62 -10.64 -18.07 26.54
C LYS A 62 -9.30 -17.38 26.80
N GLN A 63 -9.24 -16.50 27.80
CA GLN A 63 -8.00 -15.82 28.19
C GLN A 63 -6.98 -16.77 28.84
N LYS A 64 -7.46 -17.80 29.55
CA LYS A 64 -6.61 -18.80 30.24
C LYS A 64 -6.17 -19.95 29.34
N VAL A 65 -6.93 -20.27 28.30
CA VAL A 65 -6.53 -21.20 27.23
C VAL A 65 -5.57 -20.47 26.30
N ILE A 66 -4.37 -20.20 26.81
CA ILE A 66 -3.28 -19.63 26.03
C ILE A 66 -2.73 -20.76 25.16
N ILE A 67 -3.09 -20.77 23.88
CA ILE A 67 -2.29 -21.46 22.86
C ILE A 67 -0.90 -20.82 22.93
N SER A 68 0.15 -21.64 23.00
CA SER A 68 1.52 -21.14 23.17
C SER A 68 1.81 -20.08 22.10
N GLY A 69 2.48 -18.98 22.47
CA GLY A 69 2.76 -17.88 21.53
C GLY A 69 3.48 -18.38 20.26
N SER A 70 4.34 -19.38 20.39
CA SER A 70 5.02 -20.04 19.28
C SER A 70 4.08 -20.78 18.32
N ASP A 71 3.05 -21.46 18.82
CA ASP A 71 2.09 -22.16 17.97
C ASP A 71 1.20 -21.16 17.21
N VAL A 72 0.83 -20.05 17.86
CA VAL A 72 0.09 -18.95 17.22
C VAL A 72 0.94 -18.29 16.14
N GLU A 73 2.20 -17.97 16.43
CA GLU A 73 3.14 -17.39 15.46
C GLU A 73 3.32 -18.30 14.25
N GLN A 74 3.54 -19.61 14.47
CA GLN A 74 3.68 -20.58 13.39
C GLN A 74 2.38 -20.73 12.57
N MET A 75 1.23 -20.73 13.22
CA MET A 75 -0.06 -20.81 12.54
C MET A 75 -0.31 -19.57 11.69
N VAL A 76 -0.03 -18.38 12.22
CA VAL A 76 -0.13 -17.12 11.46
C VAL A 76 0.84 -17.12 10.29
N ALA A 77 2.10 -17.51 10.49
CA ALA A 77 3.10 -17.60 9.43
C ALA A 77 2.68 -18.57 8.32
N LYS A 78 2.17 -19.76 8.69
CA LYS A 78 1.63 -20.74 7.73
C LYS A 78 0.38 -20.22 7.02
N SER A 79 -0.45 -19.42 7.69
CA SER A 79 -1.64 -18.85 7.07
C SER A 79 -1.31 -17.87 5.94
N PHE A 80 -0.11 -17.29 5.90
CA PHE A 80 0.29 -16.43 4.77
C PHE A 80 0.66 -17.24 3.51
N THR A 81 1.04 -18.51 3.66
CA THR A 81 1.50 -19.36 2.56
C THR A 81 0.49 -20.42 2.14
N ASP A 82 -0.56 -20.66 2.92
CA ASP A 82 -1.65 -21.56 2.56
C ASP A 82 -2.59 -20.90 1.54
N GLU A 83 -2.83 -21.58 0.41
CA GLU A 83 -3.75 -21.13 -0.63
C GLU A 83 -5.20 -21.01 -0.13
N LYS A 84 -5.57 -21.77 0.91
CA LYS A 84 -6.91 -21.70 1.51
C LYS A 84 -7.18 -20.37 2.21
N THR A 85 -6.16 -19.78 2.81
CA THR A 85 -6.24 -18.54 3.59
C THR A 85 -5.89 -17.30 2.76
N LYS A 86 -5.28 -17.47 1.58
CA LYS A 86 -4.95 -16.39 0.65
C LYS A 86 -6.13 -15.45 0.35
N LYS A 87 -7.31 -16.01 0.03
CA LYS A 87 -8.52 -15.20 -0.23
C LYS A 87 -8.97 -14.39 0.98
N GLU A 88 -8.76 -14.92 2.18
CA GLU A 88 -9.13 -14.23 3.42
C GLU A 88 -8.13 -13.12 3.73
N TRP A 89 -6.82 -13.38 3.53
CA TRP A 89 -5.79 -12.36 3.61
C TRP A 89 -5.98 -11.24 2.58
N GLU A 90 -6.38 -11.55 1.34
CA GLU A 90 -6.72 -10.53 0.34
C GLU A 90 -7.84 -9.60 0.84
N LYS A 91 -8.92 -10.15 1.41
CA LYS A 91 -10.00 -9.34 1.99
C LYS A 91 -9.51 -8.49 3.17
N ILE A 92 -8.72 -9.09 4.07
CA ILE A 92 -8.19 -8.41 5.26
C ILE A 92 -7.28 -7.25 4.84
N LEU A 93 -6.38 -7.48 3.87
CA LEU A 93 -5.45 -6.46 3.38
C LEU A 93 -6.15 -5.35 2.57
N GLN A 94 -7.31 -5.62 1.99
CA GLN A 94 -8.16 -4.60 1.36
C GLN A 94 -8.90 -3.72 2.37
N GLN A 95 -8.96 -4.11 3.66
CA GLN A 95 -9.61 -3.28 4.67
C GLN A 95 -8.81 -1.98 4.88
N PRO A 96 -9.45 -0.80 4.83
CA PRO A 96 -8.74 0.48 4.87
C PRO A 96 -7.84 0.67 6.10
N GLN A 97 -8.31 0.22 7.27
CA GLN A 97 -7.53 0.33 8.52
C GLN A 97 -6.28 -0.56 8.49
N VAL A 98 -6.41 -1.79 7.99
CA VAL A 98 -5.29 -2.74 7.87
C VAL A 98 -4.30 -2.23 6.83
N ALA A 99 -4.78 -1.84 5.65
CA ALA A 99 -3.95 -1.26 4.59
C ALA A 99 -3.19 -0.02 5.07
N ALA A 100 -3.86 0.89 5.79
CA ALA A 100 -3.24 2.10 6.33
C ALA A 100 -2.17 1.78 7.38
N ASN A 101 -2.45 0.83 8.28
CA ASN A 101 -1.47 0.43 9.29
C ASN A 101 -0.28 -0.31 8.69
N LEU A 102 -0.53 -1.19 7.71
CA LEU A 102 0.53 -1.87 6.97
C LEU A 102 1.40 -0.86 6.23
N ALA A 103 0.80 0.05 5.46
CA ALA A 103 1.52 1.09 4.73
C ALA A 103 2.35 1.98 5.66
N LYS A 104 1.83 2.32 6.85
CA LYS A 104 2.59 3.07 7.87
C LYS A 104 3.77 2.26 8.42
N ALA A 105 3.53 0.99 8.75
CA ALA A 105 4.55 0.11 9.30
C ALA A 105 5.69 -0.17 8.31
N THR A 106 5.38 -0.24 7.01
CA THR A 106 6.36 -0.53 5.95
C THR A 106 6.82 0.71 5.18
N ALA A 107 6.42 1.93 5.59
CA ALA A 107 6.68 3.15 4.84
C ALA A 107 8.17 3.41 4.61
N LYS A 108 9.00 3.13 5.63
CA LYS A 108 10.44 3.36 5.59
C LYS A 108 11.12 2.39 4.62
N GLU A 109 10.77 1.12 4.73
CA GLU A 109 11.28 0.01 3.91
C GLU A 109 10.83 0.19 2.47
N GLN A 110 9.59 0.59 2.23
CA GLN A 110 9.07 0.86 0.89
C GLN A 110 9.74 2.08 0.25
N LYS A 111 9.99 3.14 1.01
CA LYS A 111 10.78 4.29 0.53
C LYS A 111 12.21 3.88 0.18
N GLN A 112 12.82 3.02 0.98
CA GLN A 112 14.17 2.52 0.73
C GLN A 112 14.20 1.63 -0.52
N LEU A 113 13.27 0.69 -0.63
CA LEU A 113 13.10 -0.17 -1.80
C LEU A 113 12.96 0.65 -3.08
N VAL A 114 12.08 1.65 -3.10
CA VAL A 114 11.89 2.51 -4.28
C VAL A 114 13.17 3.28 -4.62
N LYS A 115 13.90 3.80 -3.63
CA LYS A 115 15.19 4.47 -3.87
C LYS A 115 16.25 3.54 -4.44
N ASP A 116 16.27 2.30 -4.00
CA ASP A 116 17.23 1.31 -4.48
C ASP A 116 16.85 0.81 -5.87
N LEU A 117 15.55 0.61 -6.15
CA LEU A 117 15.04 0.37 -7.51
C LEU A 117 15.37 1.52 -8.46
N MET A 118 15.31 2.79 -8.05
CA MET A 118 15.74 3.91 -8.93
C MET A 118 17.21 3.82 -9.38
N LYS A 119 18.06 3.11 -8.65
CA LYS A 119 19.47 2.87 -9.01
C LYS A 119 19.66 1.59 -9.81
N ASP A 120 18.65 0.73 -9.86
CA ASP A 120 18.67 -0.51 -10.60
C ASP A 120 18.57 -0.26 -12.12
N PRO A 121 19.44 -0.86 -12.96
CA PRO A 121 19.42 -0.64 -14.40
C PRO A 121 18.12 -1.07 -15.10
N GLU A 122 17.46 -2.14 -14.64
CA GLU A 122 16.22 -2.63 -15.26
C GLU A 122 15.06 -1.68 -14.95
N PHE A 123 14.96 -1.22 -13.69
CA PHE A 123 13.97 -0.23 -13.31
C PHE A 123 14.21 1.12 -13.99
N GLN A 124 15.46 1.55 -14.15
CA GLN A 124 15.80 2.73 -14.94
C GLN A 124 15.37 2.59 -16.41
N LYS A 125 15.57 1.42 -17.01
CA LYS A 125 15.11 1.16 -18.38
C LYS A 125 13.58 1.26 -18.49
N MET A 126 12.85 0.64 -17.56
CA MET A 126 11.39 0.77 -17.50
C MET A 126 10.95 2.23 -17.34
N MET A 127 11.65 3.01 -16.51
CA MET A 127 11.38 4.44 -16.33
C MET A 127 11.66 5.24 -17.61
N LEU A 128 12.74 4.95 -18.33
CA LEU A 128 13.06 5.58 -19.61
C LEU A 128 12.01 5.26 -20.68
N ASP A 129 11.47 4.04 -20.67
CA ASP A 129 10.39 3.66 -21.58
C ASP A 129 9.08 4.38 -21.23
N LEU A 130 8.79 4.58 -19.94
CA LEU A 130 7.67 5.42 -19.51
C LEU A 130 7.82 6.88 -19.97
N LEU A 131 9.03 7.44 -19.94
CA LEU A 131 9.28 8.80 -20.43
C LEU A 131 9.11 8.96 -21.94
N LYS A 132 9.13 7.86 -22.71
CA LYS A 132 8.83 7.89 -24.15
C LYS A 132 7.33 7.90 -24.45
N ASP A 133 6.48 7.84 -23.43
CA ASP A 133 5.03 7.88 -23.61
C ASP A 133 4.60 9.15 -24.38
N PRO A 134 3.67 9.06 -25.34
CA PRO A 134 3.20 10.21 -26.11
C PRO A 134 2.61 11.33 -25.24
N GLN A 135 1.96 11.02 -24.11
CA GLN A 135 1.42 12.03 -23.19
C GLN A 135 2.55 12.82 -22.53
N PHE A 136 3.61 12.13 -22.10
CA PHE A 136 4.80 12.79 -21.55
C PHE A 136 5.47 13.66 -22.61
N SER A 137 5.59 13.16 -23.83
CA SER A 137 6.13 13.92 -24.97
C SER A 137 5.33 15.18 -25.29
N MET A 138 3.99 15.12 -25.24
CA MET A 138 3.14 16.30 -25.41
C MET A 138 3.36 17.33 -24.31
N HIS A 139 3.47 16.89 -23.05
CA HIS A 139 3.76 17.77 -21.93
C HIS A 139 5.14 18.44 -22.08
N LEU A 140 6.15 17.68 -22.53
CA LEU A 140 7.48 18.21 -22.80
C LEU A 140 7.49 19.23 -23.95
N LEU A 141 6.74 18.99 -25.03
CA LEU A 141 6.55 19.95 -26.12
C LEU A 141 5.87 21.23 -25.64
N GLN A 142 4.88 21.13 -24.76
CA GLN A 142 4.21 22.28 -24.16
C GLN A 142 5.19 23.10 -23.30
N LEU A 143 6.05 22.44 -22.53
CA LEU A 143 7.10 23.09 -21.75
C LEU A 143 8.12 23.81 -22.66
N MET A 144 8.56 23.19 -23.75
CA MET A 144 9.45 23.84 -24.72
C MET A 144 8.79 25.05 -25.40
N LYS A 145 7.48 25.03 -25.60
CA LYS A 145 6.73 26.18 -26.15
C LYS A 145 6.44 27.28 -25.12
N SER A 146 6.69 27.02 -23.84
CA SER A 146 6.44 27.97 -22.75
C SER A 146 7.26 29.25 -22.91
N GLN A 147 6.74 30.36 -22.37
CA GLN A 147 7.42 31.66 -22.43
C GLN A 147 8.79 31.63 -21.71
N GLN A 148 8.91 30.85 -20.63
CA GLN A 148 10.18 30.70 -19.91
C GLN A 148 11.24 30.02 -20.78
N HIS A 149 10.89 28.91 -21.43
CA HIS A 149 11.85 28.22 -22.31
C HIS A 149 12.19 29.07 -23.54
N ARG A 150 11.23 29.80 -24.12
CA ARG A 150 11.50 30.72 -25.24
C ARG A 150 12.51 31.81 -24.88
N LYS A 151 12.44 32.38 -23.67
CA LYS A 151 13.43 33.38 -23.21
C LYS A 151 14.83 32.79 -23.14
N GLU A 152 14.97 31.58 -22.63
CA GLU A 152 16.27 30.90 -22.58
C GLU A 152 16.77 30.57 -23.99
N VAL A 153 15.89 30.11 -24.89
CA VAL A 153 16.22 29.87 -26.29
C VAL A 153 16.65 31.15 -27.00
N MET A 154 15.96 32.28 -26.78
CA MET A 154 16.37 33.58 -27.33
C MET A 154 17.76 33.98 -26.84
N LYS A 155 18.04 33.82 -25.54
CA LYS A 155 19.35 34.10 -24.98
C LYS A 155 20.45 33.22 -25.59
N ILE A 156 20.21 31.91 -25.71
CA ILE A 156 21.14 30.99 -26.38
C ILE A 156 21.36 31.41 -27.84
N MET A 157 20.31 31.88 -28.53
CA MET A 157 20.40 32.34 -29.90
C MET A 157 21.20 33.66 -30.02
N GLU A 158 21.01 34.60 -29.10
CA GLU A 158 21.82 35.81 -28.99
C GLU A 158 23.29 35.52 -28.70
N GLU A 159 23.58 34.54 -27.84
CA GLU A 159 24.93 34.06 -27.56
C GLU A 159 25.54 33.37 -28.79
N ALA A 160 24.77 32.54 -29.49
CA ALA A 160 25.20 31.88 -30.72
C ALA A 160 25.57 32.89 -31.82
N LEU A 161 24.83 33.99 -31.96
CA LEU A 161 25.13 35.08 -32.90
C LEU A 161 26.43 35.82 -32.58
N LYS A 162 26.94 35.73 -31.35
CA LYS A 162 28.23 36.31 -30.95
C LYS A 162 29.40 35.39 -31.26
N ILE A 163 29.16 34.14 -31.63
CA ILE A 163 30.22 33.18 -31.97
C ILE A 163 30.85 33.61 -33.31
N PRO A 164 32.18 33.83 -33.38
CA PRO A 164 32.84 34.33 -34.60
C PRO A 164 32.58 33.48 -35.83
N THR A 165 32.58 32.14 -35.67
CA THR A 165 32.29 31.21 -36.79
C THR A 165 30.86 31.33 -37.29
N PHE A 166 29.90 31.70 -36.42
CA PHE A 166 28.52 31.95 -36.80
C PHE A 166 28.40 33.29 -37.52
N GLN A 167 29.07 34.33 -37.02
CA GLN A 167 29.14 35.64 -37.66
C GLN A 167 29.76 35.57 -39.06
N GLU A 168 30.88 34.87 -39.21
CA GLU A 168 31.51 34.66 -40.53
C GLU A 168 30.59 33.93 -41.50
N LYS A 169 29.90 32.88 -41.05
CA LYS A 169 28.93 32.16 -41.89
C LYS A 169 27.76 33.06 -42.28
N LEU A 170 27.26 33.87 -41.34
CA LEU A 170 26.17 34.83 -41.58
C LEU A 170 26.59 35.90 -42.59
N MET A 171 27.81 36.47 -42.44
CA MET A 171 28.38 37.43 -43.38
C MET A 171 28.56 36.81 -44.77
N LYS A 172 29.12 35.60 -44.87
CA LYS A 172 29.24 34.87 -46.15
C LYS A 172 27.87 34.63 -46.80
N LEU A 173 26.84 34.29 -46.01
CA LEU A 173 25.47 34.12 -46.51
C LEU A 173 24.88 35.45 -47.01
N MET A 174 25.12 36.55 -46.29
CA MET A 174 24.68 37.88 -46.68
C MET A 174 25.35 38.34 -47.98
N GLU A 175 26.67 38.11 -48.12
CA GLU A 175 27.39 38.40 -49.37
C GLU A 175 26.88 37.56 -50.55
N GLN A 176 26.57 36.28 -50.33
CA GLN A 176 25.99 35.42 -51.36
C GLN A 176 24.57 35.86 -51.73
N ALA A 177 23.76 36.29 -50.75
CA ALA A 177 22.42 36.82 -50.97
C ALA A 177 22.47 38.15 -51.74
N GLN A 178 23.43 39.04 -51.44
CA GLN A 178 23.67 40.27 -52.20
C GLN A 178 24.17 39.98 -53.61
N LYS A 179 25.06 38.99 -53.81
CA LYS A 179 25.49 38.55 -55.15
C LYS A 179 24.35 37.93 -55.97
N LYS A 180 23.39 37.27 -55.32
CA LYS A 180 22.19 36.70 -55.96
C LYS A 180 21.08 37.74 -56.18
N GLY A 181 20.89 38.68 -55.26
CA GLY A 181 19.91 39.77 -55.34
C GLY A 181 20.35 40.92 -56.23
N GLY A 182 21.65 41.21 -56.28
CA GLY A 182 22.28 42.19 -57.18
C GLY A 182 22.25 41.78 -58.66
N LYS A 183 21.93 40.52 -58.97
CA LYS A 183 21.65 40.06 -60.34
C LYS A 183 20.22 40.31 -60.81
N LYS A 184 19.35 40.92 -59.99
CA LYS A 184 17.96 41.27 -60.36
C LYS A 184 17.61 42.76 -60.26
N GLY A 185 18.60 43.64 -60.06
CA GLY A 185 18.35 45.06 -59.76
C GLY A 185 19.02 46.08 -60.68
N GLY A 186 19.40 45.72 -61.91
CA GLY A 186 20.08 46.70 -62.77
C GLY A 186 20.14 46.35 -64.25
N GLN A 187 19.02 46.48 -64.97
CA GLN A 187 19.00 47.03 -66.34
C GLN A 187 17.56 47.28 -66.82
N GLY A 188 17.31 48.48 -67.36
CA GLY A 188 16.05 48.93 -67.98
C GLY A 188 15.43 50.09 -67.19
N GLY A 189 15.61 51.38 -67.48
CA GLY A 189 15.86 52.03 -68.77
C GLY A 189 14.56 52.61 -69.32
N GLY A 190 14.31 53.88 -69.01
CA GLY A 190 13.64 54.92 -69.82
C GLY A 190 12.28 54.67 -70.50
N GLU A 191 11.36 55.60 -70.22
CA GLU A 191 10.31 56.14 -71.11
C GLU A 191 9.12 55.26 -71.55
N GLY A 192 7.92 55.72 -71.18
CA GLY A 192 6.63 55.24 -71.67
C GLY A 192 5.48 55.85 -70.87
N GLY A 193 4.98 56.99 -71.33
CA GLY A 193 3.89 57.73 -70.68
C GLY A 193 2.48 57.17 -70.92
N GLY A 194 1.52 57.85 -70.27
CA GLY A 194 0.07 57.68 -70.41
C GLY A 194 -0.50 56.60 -69.48
N GLY A 195 -1.53 56.81 -68.67
CA GLY A 195 -2.52 57.87 -68.55
C GLY A 195 -3.75 57.26 -67.86
N GLY A 196 -4.49 58.07 -67.10
CA GLY A 196 -5.83 57.76 -66.58
C GLY A 196 -5.88 56.88 -65.33
N GLU A 197 -6.36 57.39 -64.19
CA GLU A 197 -7.78 57.40 -63.77
C GLU A 197 -8.17 56.04 -63.14
N GLY A 198 -8.64 55.92 -61.91
CA GLY A 198 -9.06 56.90 -60.92
C GLY A 198 -9.54 56.19 -59.64
N GLY A 199 -9.83 57.01 -58.62
CA GLY A 199 -10.73 56.76 -57.48
C GLY A 199 -10.39 55.60 -56.53
N GLY A 200 -10.52 55.72 -55.22
CA GLY A 200 -11.14 56.74 -54.40
C GLY A 200 -11.75 56.06 -53.17
N GLY A 201 -11.64 56.71 -52.01
CA GLY A 201 -12.37 56.39 -50.76
C GLY A 201 -11.82 55.16 -50.02
N GLY A 202 -11.63 55.17 -48.71
CA GLY A 202 -12.22 56.02 -47.67
C GLY A 202 -12.79 55.12 -46.56
N GLY A 203 -12.64 55.55 -45.30
CA GLY A 203 -13.34 54.99 -44.14
C GLY A 203 -12.55 53.88 -43.41
N GLU A 204 -11.95 54.06 -42.23
CA GLU A 204 -12.41 54.64 -40.94
C GLU A 204 -13.25 53.67 -40.08
N GLY A 205 -12.97 53.68 -38.77
CA GLY A 205 -13.77 53.07 -37.70
C GLY A 205 -13.26 51.69 -37.29
N GLY A 206 -12.82 51.41 -36.06
CA GLY A 206 -13.29 51.81 -34.73
C GLY A 206 -13.21 50.51 -33.91
N GLY A 207 -12.60 50.43 -32.73
CA GLY A 207 -13.01 51.12 -31.50
C GLY A 207 -13.83 50.17 -30.63
N GLY A 208 -13.36 49.87 -29.41
CA GLY A 208 -14.12 49.23 -28.32
C GLY A 208 -13.62 47.82 -27.97
N ALA A 209 -12.98 47.53 -26.83
CA ALA A 209 -13.29 47.74 -25.41
C ALA A 209 -14.16 46.63 -24.78
N GLY A 210 -13.73 46.19 -23.58
CA GLY A 210 -14.47 45.38 -22.61
C GLY A 210 -14.27 43.87 -22.79
N GLY A 211 -14.01 43.05 -21.79
CA GLY A 211 -14.15 43.22 -20.35
C GLY A 211 -14.78 41.95 -19.76
N SER A 212 -14.11 41.37 -18.77
CA SER A 212 -14.63 40.50 -17.71
C SER A 212 -15.45 39.24 -18.04
N ALA A 213 -14.86 38.08 -17.72
CA ALA A 213 -15.41 37.10 -16.76
C ALA A 213 -14.26 36.23 -16.25
#